data_AF-A0A3M8AHQ5-F1
#
_entry.id   AF-A0A3M8AHQ5-F1
#
_cell.length_a   1.000
_cell.length_b   1.000
_cell.length_c   1.000
_cell.angle_alpha   90.00
_cell.angle_beta   90.00
_cell.angle_gamma   90.00
#
_symmetry.space_group_name_H-M   'P 1'
#
loop_
_entity.id
_entity.type
_entity.pdbx_description
1 polymer ?
#
loop_
_entity_poly.entity_id
_entity_poly.type
_entity_poly.pdbx_seq_one_letter_code
_entity_poly.pdbx_strand_id
1 'polypeptide(L)' 'MAAVNATGVLKAVVDNPATGHVSVFATNPVHHKAWIASRPDAESNPYYLTIVLKSISIKGR' A
#
# COMPACT_ATOMS: atom_id res chain seq x y z
N MET A 1 -12.14 -9.08 -5.60
CA MET A 1 -11.25 -8.73 -6.74
C MET A 1 -9.96 -8.15 -6.18
N ALA A 2 -8.79 -8.47 -6.73
CA ALA A 2 -7.52 -7.94 -6.26
C ALA A 2 -6.78 -7.26 -7.43
N ALA A 3 -6.21 -6.08 -7.18
CA ALA A 3 -5.45 -5.31 -8.16
C ALA A 3 -4.01 -5.16 -7.70
N VAL A 4 -3.05 -5.35 -8.59
CA VAL A 4 -1.63 -5.06 -8.33
C VAL A 4 -1.30 -3.74 -9.01
N ASN A 5 -0.58 -2.84 -8.33
CA ASN A 5 -0.22 -1.56 -8.92
C ASN A 5 0.79 -1.72 -10.08
N ALA A 6 0.95 -0.68 -10.90
CA ALA A 6 1.82 -0.71 -12.08
C ALA A 6 3.30 -1.04 -11.77
N THR A 7 3.75 -0.80 -10.54
CA THR A 7 5.11 -1.13 -10.09
C THR A 7 5.28 -2.57 -9.61
N GLY A 8 4.19 -3.32 -9.43
CA GLY A 8 4.23 -4.71 -8.95
C GLY A 8 4.51 -4.90 -7.45
N VAL A 9 4.84 -3.84 -6.71
CA VAL A 9 5.23 -3.94 -5.29
C VAL A 9 4.06 -3.84 -4.30
N LEU A 10 2.91 -3.32 -4.73
CA LEU A 10 1.70 -3.20 -3.91
C LEU A 10 0.52 -3.93 -4.54
N LYS A 11 -0.25 -4.62 -3.70
CA LYS A 11 -1.52 -5.28 -4.04
C LYS A 11 -2.65 -4.70 -3.19
N ALA A 12 -3.71 -4.30 -3.84
CA ALA A 12 -4.97 -3.89 -3.23
C ALA A 12 -5.98 -5.06 -3.26
N VAL A 13 -6.68 -5.27 -2.16
CA VAL A 13 -7.75 -6.28 -2.02
C VAL A 13 -8.96 -5.60 -1.40
N VAL A 14 -10.12 -5.74 -2.04
CA VAL A 14 -11.39 -5.34 -1.42
C VAL A 14 -11.68 -6.35 -0.31
N ASP A 15 -11.48 -5.95 0.95
CA ASP A 15 -11.71 -6.80 2.12
C ASP A 15 -13.13 -6.64 2.69
N ASN A 16 -13.78 -5.50 2.44
CA ASN A 16 -15.21 -5.35 2.70
C ASN A 16 -15.94 -4.79 1.47
N PRO A 17 -16.55 -5.66 0.65
CA PRO A 17 -17.30 -5.24 -0.53
C PRO A 17 -18.51 -4.35 -0.22
N ALA A 18 -19.14 -4.52 0.95
CA ALA A 18 -20.34 -3.77 1.32
C ALA A 18 -20.04 -2.30 1.62
N THR A 19 -18.83 -1.99 2.07
CA THR A 19 -18.37 -0.61 2.35
C THR A 19 -17.42 -0.08 1.28
N GLY A 20 -16.98 -0.93 0.35
CA GLY A 20 -15.92 -0.61 -0.59
C GLY A 20 -14.54 -0.46 0.06
N HIS A 21 -14.35 -0.97 1.28
CA HIS A 21 -13.06 -0.90 1.97
C HIS A 21 -12.01 -1.74 1.22
N VAL A 22 -10.83 -1.16 1.06
CA VAL A 22 -9.70 -1.75 0.33
C VAL A 22 -8.47 -1.76 1.23
N SER A 23 -7.93 -2.95 1.44
CA SER A 23 -6.67 -3.17 2.12
C SER A 23 -5.52 -3.25 1.13
N VAL A 24 -4.39 -2.62 1.46
CA VAL A 24 -3.18 -2.61 0.64
C VAL A 24 -2.06 -3.39 1.33
N PHE A 25 -1.43 -4.28 0.56
CA PHE A 25 -0.36 -5.16 1.01
C PHE A 25 0.86 -5.01 0.11
N ALA A 26 2.05 -5.29 0.66
CA ALA A 26 3.23 -5.45 -0.18
C ALA A 26 3.21 -6.85 -0.80
N THR A 27 3.65 -6.97 -2.05
CA THR A 27 3.71 -8.29 -2.72
C THR A 27 4.84 -9.17 -2.17
N ASN A 28 5.91 -8.57 -1.63
CA ASN A 28 6.98 -9.27 -0.95
C ASN A 28 6.73 -9.29 0.59
N PRO A 29 6.63 -10.48 1.23
CA PRO A 29 6.38 -10.59 2.68
C PRO A 29 7.45 -9.96 3.57
N VAL A 30 8.71 -9.95 3.15
CA VAL A 30 9.82 -9.34 3.91
C VAL A 30 9.67 -7.83 3.93
N HIS A 31 9.44 -7.23 2.76
CA HIS A 31 9.16 -5.80 2.66
C HIS A 31 7.85 -5.44 3.34
N HIS A 32 6.84 -6.32 3.34
CA HIS A 32 5.59 -6.07 4.06
C HIS A 32 5.84 -5.90 5.56
N LYS A 33 6.57 -6.83 6.20
CA LYS A 33 6.88 -6.74 7.62
C LYS A 33 7.68 -5.47 7.96
N ALA A 34 8.71 -5.16 7.17
CA ALA A 34 9.52 -3.96 7.37
C ALA A 34 8.68 -2.67 7.24
N TRP A 35 7.79 -2.63 6.26
CA TRP A 35 6.91 -1.49 6.02
C TRP A 35 5.88 -1.28 7.13
N ILE A 36 5.31 -2.36 7.66
CA ILE A 36 4.40 -2.26 8.82
C ILE A 36 5.16 -1.79 10.06
N ALA A 37 6.40 -2.25 10.24
CA ALA A 37 7.25 -1.84 11.36
C ALA A 37 7.66 -0.36 11.29
N SER A 38 7.79 0.23 10.10
CA SER A 38 8.14 1.64 9.89
C SER A 38 6.96 2.60 9.98
N ARG A 39 5.81 2.16 10.51
CA ARG A 39 4.62 3.02 10.68
C ARG A 39 4.82 4.17 11.67
N PRO A 40 5.50 3.99 12.83
CA PRO A 40 5.65 5.05 13.82
C PRO A 40 6.37 6.30 13.29
N ASP A 41 7.26 6.13 12.31
CA ASP A 41 8.09 7.17 11.70
C ASP A 41 7.69 7.49 10.24
N ALA A 42 6.54 6.99 9.78
CA ALA A 42 6.13 7.11 8.37
C ALA A 42 5.89 8.55 7.87
N GLU A 43 5.68 9.52 8.77
CA GLU A 43 5.51 10.93 8.40
C GLU A 43 6.85 11.64 8.16
N SER A 44 7.87 11.33 8.98
CA SER A 44 9.19 11.97 8.93
C SER A 44 10.23 11.19 8.12
N ASN A 45 10.13 9.85 8.10
CA ASN A 45 11.01 8.94 7.37
C ASN A 45 10.19 7.83 6.70
N PRO A 46 9.44 8.12 5.63
CA PRO A 46 8.57 7.15 4.99
C PRO A 46 9.38 6.01 4.35
N TYR A 47 9.05 4.77 4.70
CA TYR A 47 9.52 3.62 3.94
C TYR A 47 9.08 3.71 2.47
N TYR A 48 9.88 3.16 1.55
CA TYR A 48 9.67 3.37 0.12
C TYR A 48 8.26 2.96 -0.36
N LEU A 49 7.64 1.93 0.25
CA LEU A 49 6.27 1.53 -0.07
C LEU A 49 5.22 2.57 0.32
N THR A 50 5.45 3.36 1.38
CA THR A 50 4.62 4.53 1.71
C THR A 50 4.70 5.59 0.61
N ILE A 51 5.91 5.82 0.06
CA ILE A 51 6.12 6.76 -1.04
C ILE A 51 5.41 6.29 -2.30
N VAL A 52 5.55 5.00 -2.64
CA VAL A 52 4.86 4.38 -3.78
C VAL A 52 3.34 4.49 -3.62
N LEU A 53 2.80 4.15 -2.44
CA LEU A 53 1.37 4.27 -2.16
C LEU A 53 0.86 5.71 -2.36
N LYS A 54 1.58 6.70 -1.82
CA LYS A 54 1.27 8.13 -2.00
C LYS A 54 1.24 8.52 -3.47
N SER A 55 2.18 8.03 -4.29
CA SER A 55 2.24 8.34 -5.72
C SER A 55 1.06 7.80 -6.54
N ILE A 56 0.44 6.69 -6.12
CA ILE A 56 -0.73 6.11 -6.78
C ILE A 56 -1.98 6.94 -6.50
N SER A 57 -2.07 7.51 -5.29
CA SER A 57 -3.23 8.28 -4.84
C SER A 57 -3.44 9.61 -5.57
N ILE A 58 -2.49 10.06 -6.42
CA ILE A 58 -2.50 11.41 -7.02
C ILE A 58 -3.16 11.45 -8.42
N LYS A 59 -3.56 10.33 -9.00
CA LYS A 59 -4.38 10.33 -10.24
C LYS A 59 -5.88 10.24 -9.92
N GLY A 60 -6.40 11.31 -9.34
CA GLY A 60 -7.83 11.61 -9.28
C GLY A 60 -8.04 13.06 -9.71
N ARG A 61 -8.11 13.28 -11.03
CA ARG A 61 -8.61 14.51 -11.65
C ARG A 61 -9.81 14.13 -12.51
#